data_AF-A0A210R0T8-F1
#
_entry.id   AF-A0A210R0T8-F1
#
_cell.length_a   1.000
_cell.length_b   1.000
_cell.length_c   1.000
_cell.angle_alpha   90.00
_cell.angle_beta   90.00
_cell.angle_gamma   90.00
#
_symmetry.space_group_name_H-M   'P 1'
#
loop_
_entity.id
_entity.type
_entity.pdbx_description
1 polymer ?
#
loop_
_entity_poly.entity_id
_entity_poly.type
_entity_poly.pdbx_seq_one_letter_code
_entity_poly.pdbx_strand_id
1 'polypeptide(L)'
;MGAVNSCCIPRHTGSDCGENHTKTPKGKGHKRNLSATFNLSLVEEDPLQNLININFATEEELMTLPGINRATSQNIIEYRRQIGGFKKVEDLALVSGVGATKLNVIRNEICVSKKSANTSVTSSSRGSSLSSSKQDLSVAHLNKEQPKKAANVPILTNINTSNVFQMMKIKGVGQTLAENIVTYRDKKGPYTTVEDLVKVKGIGPSVLSAIRHQVTVEESAPPSEESSEPKSELNGDLANRVSPPETRGPGLDNSQPRLLTASVENILDIIKPIVKNSRRPNVTPFLFKRKKRHAVRLASWNIERFSSEKADNIGVKEVVCLTILENGLSLVAFQELSDEEALTKICKELNNPSIPGVRKFQGHRGVWKCVVSKAAGRMYQATEYNGFLYDTSQRIELKSSALLEKAKNAAKPFVRKPFIGVFKIRKFDCVVVSVHLKATGLNNQDLPRLQKEIDQVPHVVEAIEDHYPGEKDIIMMGDFNLAPQKEDFDCLRDRHYSNCIPAGHFTNISNNNLKGSQTYDHIWISDQSKEIFTGYSAVVREGLSSPWIPNGWSWGGLISDHCPVWAEFYSNKDLDSADLSLSAETIKFAVGAD
;
A
#
# COMPACT_ATOMS: atom_id res chain seq x y z
N MET A 1 59.09 -11.03 -4.11
CA MET A 1 60.29 -10.26 -4.50
C MET A 1 60.15 -9.85 -5.96
N GLY A 2 60.65 -8.67 -6.34
CA GLY A 2 60.97 -8.34 -7.75
C GLY A 2 59.80 -8.00 -8.69
N ALA A 3 59.43 -6.73 -8.75
CA ALA A 3 58.90 -6.12 -9.98
C ALA A 3 60.06 -5.44 -10.73
N VAL A 4 59.98 -5.24 -12.06
CA VAL A 4 60.12 -3.94 -12.78
C VAL A 4 60.37 -4.09 -14.30
N ASN A 5 59.79 -3.15 -15.09
CA ASN A 5 60.36 -2.48 -16.29
C ASN A 5 60.73 -3.31 -17.56
N SER A 6 60.90 -2.71 -18.76
CA SER A 6 60.41 -1.45 -19.37
C SER A 6 60.76 -1.42 -20.87
N CYS A 7 59.86 -0.85 -21.69
CA CYS A 7 60.06 -0.07 -22.93
C CYS A 7 61.35 -0.21 -23.79
N CYS A 8 61.16 -0.38 -25.11
CA CYS A 8 62.09 0.09 -26.16
C CYS A 8 61.30 0.62 -27.38
N ILE A 9 61.70 1.80 -27.91
CA ILE A 9 61.22 2.43 -29.16
C ILE A 9 62.47 2.89 -29.94
N PRO A 10 62.57 2.63 -31.25
CA PRO A 10 62.61 3.69 -32.29
C PRO A 10 61.71 3.33 -33.50
N ARG A 11 61.35 4.15 -34.49
CA ARG A 11 61.21 5.59 -34.79
C ARG A 11 61.19 5.69 -36.35
N HIS A 12 60.41 6.62 -36.91
CA HIS A 12 60.58 7.25 -38.26
C HIS A 12 60.30 6.43 -39.55
N THR A 13 59.22 6.74 -40.30
CA THR A 13 59.11 7.60 -41.55
C THR A 13 59.72 7.00 -42.82
N GLY A 14 59.13 7.08 -44.02
CA GLY A 14 57.89 7.71 -44.49
C GLY A 14 57.80 7.67 -46.05
N SER A 15 56.75 8.24 -46.66
CA SER A 15 56.46 8.26 -48.12
C SER A 15 56.18 6.88 -48.76
N ASP A 16 55.47 6.76 -49.90
CA ASP A 16 55.11 7.79 -50.90
C ASP A 16 53.67 7.64 -51.50
N CYS A 17 53.33 8.51 -52.44
CA CYS A 17 51.98 8.88 -52.86
C CYS A 17 51.34 8.00 -53.96
N GLY A 18 50.02 8.18 -54.16
CA GLY A 18 49.27 7.62 -55.29
C GLY A 18 47.87 8.23 -55.41
N GLU A 19 47.73 9.27 -56.23
CA GLU A 19 46.45 9.93 -56.50
C GLU A 19 45.53 9.10 -57.41
N ASN A 20 44.20 9.27 -57.25
CA ASN A 20 43.32 9.31 -58.41
C ASN A 20 41.99 10.03 -58.11
N HIS A 21 41.72 11.11 -58.83
CA HIS A 21 40.49 11.90 -58.73
C HIS A 21 39.38 11.31 -59.62
N THR A 22 38.17 11.12 -59.07
CA THR A 22 36.90 11.24 -59.84
C THR A 22 35.79 11.88 -59.00
N LYS A 23 34.74 12.37 -59.67
CA LYS A 23 33.91 13.50 -59.23
C LYS A 23 32.72 13.12 -58.34
N THR A 24 32.27 14.07 -57.52
CA THR A 24 31.05 13.99 -56.69
C THR A 24 29.76 14.05 -57.53
N PRO A 25 28.64 13.56 -56.97
CA PRO A 25 27.53 14.48 -56.76
C PRO A 25 27.01 14.52 -55.30
N LYS A 26 26.30 15.60 -54.96
CA LYS A 26 25.88 15.94 -53.59
C LYS A 26 24.63 15.15 -53.14
N GLY A 27 24.70 14.50 -51.99
CA GLY A 27 23.55 13.96 -51.24
C GLY A 27 23.52 14.50 -49.81
N LYS A 28 22.38 15.01 -49.33
CA LYS A 28 22.24 15.64 -48.01
C LYS A 28 22.25 14.61 -46.87
N GLY A 29 23.39 14.40 -46.23
CA GLY A 29 23.49 13.63 -44.99
C GLY A 29 23.12 14.45 -43.76
N HIS A 30 22.05 14.07 -43.04
CA HIS A 30 21.74 14.60 -41.72
C HIS A 30 22.72 14.00 -40.69
N LYS A 31 23.80 14.70 -40.36
CA LYS A 31 24.61 14.37 -39.18
C LYS A 31 23.91 14.90 -37.92
N ARG A 32 23.51 14.00 -37.02
CA ARG A 32 23.34 14.32 -35.60
C ARG A 32 24.46 13.65 -34.84
N ASN A 33 25.53 14.40 -34.58
CA ASN A 33 26.58 13.99 -33.66
C ASN A 33 26.04 14.12 -32.22
N LEU A 34 26.33 13.09 -31.41
CA LEU A 34 26.39 13.20 -29.96
C LEU A 34 27.71 13.86 -29.53
N SER A 35 27.77 14.31 -28.27
CA SER A 35 28.84 15.11 -27.62
C SER A 35 28.91 16.57 -28.12
N ALA A 36 28.94 17.59 -27.27
CA ALA A 36 29.88 17.74 -26.16
C ALA A 36 29.38 18.69 -25.04
N THR A 37 29.77 18.33 -23.82
CA THR A 37 30.28 19.23 -22.75
C THR A 37 29.41 20.35 -22.17
N PHE A 38 29.19 20.24 -20.85
CA PHE A 38 28.91 21.32 -19.91
C PHE A 38 29.57 22.67 -20.30
N ASN A 39 28.78 23.74 -20.39
CA ASN A 39 29.34 25.07 -20.22
C ASN A 39 28.41 25.88 -19.30
N LEU A 40 28.87 26.07 -18.06
CA LEU A 40 28.18 26.81 -17.01
C LEU A 40 28.88 28.16 -16.85
N SER A 41 28.31 29.23 -17.42
CA SER A 41 28.66 30.60 -17.02
C SER A 41 27.65 31.64 -17.48
N LEU A 42 26.92 32.16 -16.47
CA LEU A 42 26.57 33.57 -16.31
C LEU A 42 25.75 34.25 -17.43
N VAL A 43 24.43 34.13 -17.32
CA VAL A 43 23.55 35.31 -17.34
C VAL A 43 22.87 35.36 -15.97
N GLU A 44 22.95 36.50 -15.29
CA GLU A 44 22.24 36.73 -14.03
C GLU A 44 20.76 36.98 -14.34
N GLU A 45 19.91 35.96 -14.18
CA GLU A 45 18.45 36.11 -14.28
C GLU A 45 17.77 35.83 -12.93
N ASP A 46 16.75 36.64 -12.65
CA ASP A 46 16.07 36.78 -11.36
C ASP A 46 15.49 35.44 -10.85
N PRO A 47 15.87 34.96 -9.64
CA PRO A 47 15.44 33.66 -9.12
C PRO A 47 13.93 33.53 -8.84
N LEU A 48 13.12 34.57 -9.09
CA LEU A 48 11.67 34.57 -8.89
C LEU A 48 10.82 34.18 -10.11
N GLN A 49 11.39 33.93 -11.29
CA GLN A 49 10.59 33.67 -12.51
C GLN A 49 10.27 32.19 -12.83
N ASN A 50 10.87 31.20 -12.16
CA ASN A 50 10.69 29.77 -12.47
C ASN A 50 9.63 29.02 -11.63
N LEU A 51 8.65 29.73 -11.04
CA LEU A 51 7.59 29.09 -10.24
C LEU A 51 6.49 28.44 -11.09
N ILE A 52 6.26 27.15 -10.91
CA ILE A 52 5.25 26.36 -11.64
C ILE A 52 3.84 26.75 -11.17
N ASN A 53 3.00 27.20 -12.09
CA ASN A 53 1.63 27.60 -11.75
C ASN A 53 0.68 26.38 -11.68
N ILE A 54 0.29 25.96 -10.49
CA ILE A 54 -0.48 24.72 -10.27
C ILE A 54 -1.89 24.73 -10.89
N ASN A 55 -2.44 25.91 -11.21
CA ASN A 55 -3.73 26.04 -11.89
C ASN A 55 -3.65 25.81 -13.41
N PHE A 56 -2.48 26.06 -14.02
CA PHE A 56 -2.28 25.97 -15.48
C PHE A 56 -1.29 24.89 -15.91
N ALA A 57 -0.44 24.39 -15.01
CA ALA A 57 0.59 23.40 -15.32
C ALA A 57 0.02 22.11 -15.92
N THR A 58 0.72 21.56 -16.90
CA THR A 58 0.49 20.23 -17.48
C THR A 58 0.84 19.11 -16.49
N GLU A 59 0.48 17.87 -16.83
CA GLU A 59 0.82 16.69 -16.03
C GLU A 59 2.34 16.50 -15.95
N GLU A 60 3.01 16.76 -17.08
CA GLU A 60 4.45 16.72 -17.26
C GLU A 60 5.17 17.80 -16.46
N GLU A 61 4.69 19.05 -16.49
CA GLU A 61 5.24 20.15 -15.68
C GLU A 61 5.04 19.91 -14.18
N LEU A 62 3.90 19.37 -13.75
CA LEU A 62 3.72 19.01 -12.34
C LEU A 62 4.65 17.86 -11.92
N MET A 63 5.00 16.95 -12.83
CA MET A 63 5.94 15.85 -12.57
C MET A 63 7.42 16.29 -12.49
N THR A 64 7.77 17.55 -12.79
CA THR A 64 9.14 18.04 -12.53
C THR A 64 9.37 18.40 -11.06
N LEU A 65 8.30 18.61 -10.29
CA LEU A 65 8.36 18.97 -8.87
C LEU A 65 8.82 17.78 -8.00
N PRO A 66 9.74 17.98 -7.04
CA PRO A 66 10.31 16.90 -6.25
C PRO A 66 9.24 16.16 -5.41
N GLY A 67 9.12 14.85 -5.65
CA GLY A 67 8.15 13.99 -4.97
C GLY A 67 6.74 13.96 -5.58
N ILE A 68 6.50 14.68 -6.68
CA ILE A 68 5.28 14.59 -7.48
C ILE A 68 5.49 13.59 -8.61
N ASN A 69 4.77 12.47 -8.53
CA ASN A 69 4.74 11.44 -9.58
C ASN A 69 3.44 11.54 -10.40
N ARG A 70 3.33 10.75 -11.48
CA ARG A 70 2.16 10.75 -12.38
C ARG A 70 0.80 10.66 -11.65
N ALA A 71 0.67 9.75 -10.68
CA ALA A 71 -0.58 9.62 -9.93
C ALA A 71 -0.85 10.87 -9.07
N THR A 72 0.20 11.49 -8.51
CA THR A 72 0.07 12.70 -7.72
C THR A 72 -0.26 13.91 -8.61
N SER A 73 0.37 14.06 -9.79
CA SER A 73 0.03 15.14 -10.73
C SER A 73 -1.40 14.99 -11.28
N GLN A 74 -1.85 13.78 -11.58
CA GLN A 74 -3.25 13.50 -11.93
C GLN A 74 -4.20 13.86 -10.79
N ASN A 75 -3.89 13.53 -9.53
CA ASN A 75 -4.69 13.95 -8.39
C ASN A 75 -4.74 15.49 -8.25
N ILE A 76 -3.64 16.20 -8.52
CA ILE A 76 -3.59 17.69 -8.52
C ILE A 76 -4.48 18.25 -9.64
N ILE A 77 -4.44 17.67 -10.84
CA ILE A 77 -5.24 18.07 -12.01
C ILE A 77 -6.73 17.79 -11.79
N GLU A 78 -7.06 16.65 -11.19
CA GLU A 78 -8.44 16.29 -10.89
C GLU A 78 -8.99 17.17 -9.76
N TYR A 79 -8.22 17.37 -8.69
CA TYR A 79 -8.64 18.21 -7.56
C TYR A 79 -8.83 19.67 -7.99
N ARG A 80 -7.91 20.27 -8.78
CA ARG A 80 -8.10 21.64 -9.30
C ARG A 80 -9.36 21.75 -10.17
N ARG A 81 -9.68 20.71 -10.95
CA ARG A 81 -10.91 20.67 -11.77
C ARG A 81 -12.16 20.63 -10.89
N GLN A 82 -12.12 19.91 -9.78
CA GLN A 82 -13.24 19.80 -8.82
C GLN A 82 -13.46 21.08 -8.00
N ILE A 83 -12.39 21.78 -7.58
CA ILE A 83 -12.50 23.02 -6.79
C ILE A 83 -12.59 24.31 -7.63
N GLY A 84 -12.41 24.23 -8.95
CA GLY A 84 -12.38 25.38 -9.85
C GLY A 84 -11.07 26.19 -9.80
N GLY A 85 -9.95 25.54 -9.44
CA GLY A 85 -8.63 26.12 -9.23
C GLY A 85 -8.27 26.36 -7.76
N PHE A 86 -7.01 26.13 -7.42
CA PHE A 86 -6.41 26.43 -6.12
C PHE A 86 -6.37 27.94 -5.88
N LYS A 87 -6.81 28.37 -4.70
CA LYS A 87 -6.80 29.79 -4.29
C LYS A 87 -5.57 30.11 -3.43
N LYS A 88 -5.02 29.10 -2.76
CA LYS A 88 -3.81 29.17 -1.95
C LYS A 88 -2.89 27.99 -2.28
N VAL A 89 -1.60 28.15 -2.04
CA VAL A 89 -0.61 27.07 -2.19
C VAL A 89 -0.85 25.99 -1.11
N GLU A 90 -1.33 26.38 0.06
CA GLU A 90 -1.73 25.50 1.17
C GLU A 90 -2.81 24.48 0.78
N ASP A 91 -3.73 24.86 -0.12
CA ASP A 91 -4.84 24.01 -0.57
C ASP A 91 -4.32 22.73 -1.26
N LEU A 92 -3.07 22.74 -1.77
CA LEU A 92 -2.43 21.59 -2.40
C LEU A 92 -2.13 20.45 -1.40
N ALA A 93 -2.00 20.72 -0.09
CA ALA A 93 -1.86 19.68 0.92
C ALA A 93 -3.12 18.80 1.08
N LEU A 94 -4.28 19.28 0.62
CA LEU A 94 -5.54 18.52 0.62
C LEU A 94 -5.61 17.51 -0.52
N VAL A 95 -4.69 17.57 -1.49
CA VAL A 95 -4.62 16.62 -2.60
C VAL A 95 -4.04 15.30 -2.13
N SER A 96 -4.76 14.21 -2.43
CA SER A 96 -4.31 12.84 -2.16
C SER A 96 -2.93 12.57 -2.76
N GLY A 97 -1.98 12.16 -1.91
CA GLY A 97 -0.59 11.91 -2.32
C GLY A 97 0.36 13.12 -2.24
N VAL A 98 -0.13 14.32 -1.90
CA VAL A 98 0.71 15.48 -1.56
C VAL A 98 0.89 15.58 -0.04
N GLY A 99 -0.16 15.96 0.69
CA GLY A 99 -0.10 16.18 2.14
C GLY A 99 0.82 17.35 2.57
N ALA A 100 0.85 17.65 3.87
CA ALA A 100 1.67 18.74 4.40
C ALA A 100 3.18 18.54 4.18
N THR A 101 3.66 17.30 4.28
CA THR A 101 5.09 16.97 4.16
C THR A 101 5.64 17.25 2.77
N LYS A 102 4.99 16.78 1.69
CA LYS A 102 5.45 17.10 0.33
C LYS A 102 5.19 18.55 -0.04
N LEU A 103 4.07 19.13 0.44
CA LEU A 103 3.81 20.56 0.23
C LEU A 103 5.00 21.40 0.72
N ASN A 104 5.52 21.13 1.92
CA ASN A 104 6.66 21.88 2.46
C ASN A 104 7.93 21.76 1.61
N VAL A 105 8.14 20.65 0.91
CA VAL A 105 9.27 20.46 -0.01
C VAL A 105 9.09 21.29 -1.28
N ILE A 106 7.93 21.20 -1.93
CA ILE A 106 7.67 21.87 -3.23
C ILE A 106 7.21 23.33 -3.07
N ARG A 107 6.97 23.82 -1.85
CA ARG A 107 6.35 25.12 -1.54
C ARG A 107 7.00 26.30 -2.25
N ASN A 108 8.32 26.24 -2.41
CA ASN A 108 9.14 27.31 -2.99
C ASN A 108 9.29 27.20 -4.51
N GLU A 109 8.68 26.19 -5.14
CA GLU A 109 8.75 25.93 -6.58
C GLU A 109 7.40 26.17 -7.30
N ILE A 110 6.34 26.51 -6.54
CA ILE A 110 4.96 26.59 -7.05
C ILE A 110 4.25 27.91 -6.76
N CYS A 111 3.28 28.27 -7.61
CA CYS A 111 2.41 29.43 -7.41
C CYS A 111 0.96 29.17 -7.86
N VAL A 112 0.01 29.96 -7.35
CA VAL A 112 -1.41 29.90 -7.75
C VAL A 112 -1.81 30.98 -8.77
N SER A 113 -1.07 32.07 -8.86
CA SER A 113 -1.32 33.20 -9.75
C SER A 113 -0.07 33.57 -10.53
N LYS A 114 -0.22 33.92 -11.83
CA LYS A 114 0.86 34.58 -12.57
C LYS A 114 1.05 35.97 -11.97
N LYS A 115 2.16 36.18 -11.26
CA LYS A 115 2.51 37.47 -10.69
C LYS A 115 2.94 38.40 -11.83
N SER A 116 1.98 39.11 -12.43
CA SER A 116 2.30 40.19 -13.34
C SER A 116 3.13 41.22 -12.58
N ALA A 117 4.30 41.57 -13.10
CA ALA A 117 5.17 42.55 -12.47
C ALA A 117 4.54 43.94 -12.60
N ASN A 118 3.83 44.38 -11.56
CA ASN A 118 3.82 45.74 -11.02
C ASN A 118 2.77 45.90 -9.91
N THR A 119 3.18 46.41 -8.76
CA THR A 119 2.85 47.79 -8.32
C THR A 119 3.28 47.99 -6.87
N SER A 120 4.20 48.92 -6.64
CA SER A 120 4.53 49.47 -5.34
C SER A 120 3.52 50.56 -4.95
N VAL A 121 3.01 50.49 -3.72
CA VAL A 121 2.58 51.59 -2.82
C VAL A 121 1.87 52.85 -3.41
N THR A 122 0.61 53.03 -2.98
CA THR A 122 -0.12 54.31 -2.73
C THR A 122 -0.51 55.32 -3.83
N SER A 123 -1.80 55.70 -3.74
CA SER A 123 -2.39 57.06 -3.85
C SER A 123 -3.15 57.50 -5.13
N SER A 124 -4.26 58.21 -4.85
CA SER A 124 -5.02 59.17 -5.68
C SER A 124 -5.65 58.80 -7.05
N SER A 125 -6.96 58.50 -6.98
CA SER A 125 -8.04 59.27 -7.63
C SER A 125 -8.39 59.12 -9.13
N ARG A 126 -9.72 59.22 -9.39
CA ARG A 126 -10.44 59.59 -10.64
C ARG A 126 -10.44 58.63 -11.85
N GLY A 127 -11.63 58.08 -12.13
CA GLY A 127 -12.35 58.45 -13.37
C GLY A 127 -12.62 57.38 -14.44
N SER A 128 -13.88 57.38 -14.92
CA SER A 128 -14.40 56.91 -16.25
C SER A 128 -14.23 55.44 -16.70
N SER A 129 -15.30 54.65 -16.51
CA SER A 129 -16.27 54.15 -17.52
C SER A 129 -15.88 53.81 -18.99
N LEU A 130 -16.69 52.88 -19.57
CA LEU A 130 -16.91 52.50 -21.00
C LEU A 130 -16.03 51.32 -21.49
N SER A 131 -16.58 50.13 -21.69
CA SER A 131 -17.30 49.58 -22.89
C SER A 131 -16.33 49.16 -24.03
N SER A 132 -16.55 48.12 -24.83
CA SER A 132 -17.82 47.63 -25.40
C SER A 132 -17.77 46.16 -25.87
N SER A 133 -18.95 45.53 -25.99
CA SER A 133 -19.43 44.61 -27.05
C SER A 133 -18.43 43.80 -27.90
N LYS A 134 -18.48 42.45 -27.82
CA LYS A 134 -19.20 41.51 -28.73
C LYS A 134 -18.65 41.40 -30.18
N GLN A 135 -18.39 40.16 -30.63
CA GLN A 135 -19.19 39.54 -31.71
C GLN A 135 -19.00 38.01 -31.80
N ASP A 136 -20.04 37.33 -32.29
CA ASP A 136 -20.17 35.88 -32.49
C ASP A 136 -19.40 35.33 -33.70
N LEU A 137 -19.36 33.99 -33.85
CA LEU A 137 -19.72 33.33 -35.11
C LEU A 137 -20.02 31.82 -34.93
N SER A 138 -21.01 31.32 -35.67
CA SER A 138 -21.43 29.90 -35.77
C SER A 138 -20.91 29.28 -37.09
N VAL A 139 -21.13 28.01 -37.51
CA VAL A 139 -22.16 26.96 -37.27
C VAL A 139 -21.46 25.56 -37.39
N ALA A 140 -22.05 24.35 -37.33
CA ALA A 140 -23.41 23.84 -37.51
C ALA A 140 -23.74 22.59 -36.61
N HIS A 141 -24.08 21.44 -37.21
CA HIS A 141 -24.38 20.11 -36.65
C HIS A 141 -24.14 19.02 -37.71
N LEU A 142 -23.88 17.77 -37.28
CA LEU A 142 -24.51 16.58 -37.86
C LEU A 142 -24.82 15.56 -36.75
N ASN A 143 -26.01 14.94 -36.82
CA ASN A 143 -26.55 14.00 -35.83
C ASN A 143 -26.26 12.53 -36.18
N LYS A 144 -26.20 11.66 -35.16
CA LYS A 144 -26.86 10.34 -35.23
C LYS A 144 -27.18 9.69 -33.87
N GLU A 145 -28.48 9.61 -33.60
CA GLU A 145 -29.27 8.55 -32.92
C GLU A 145 -28.90 8.01 -31.51
N GLN A 146 -29.93 7.88 -30.66
CA GLN A 146 -29.91 7.33 -29.30
C GLN A 146 -30.41 5.87 -29.26
N PRO A 147 -30.30 5.19 -28.10
CA PRO A 147 -31.55 4.74 -27.48
C PRO A 147 -31.70 4.98 -25.96
N LYS A 148 -32.84 5.60 -25.60
CA LYS A 148 -33.73 5.34 -24.45
C LYS A 148 -33.13 5.18 -23.04
N LYS A 149 -33.25 6.24 -22.22
CA LYS A 149 -33.09 6.21 -20.76
C LYS A 149 -34.31 5.61 -20.05
N ALA A 150 -34.07 4.82 -19.01
CA ALA A 150 -35.06 4.55 -17.95
C ALA A 150 -35.32 5.81 -17.11
N ALA A 151 -36.50 5.90 -16.49
CA ALA A 151 -36.92 7.08 -15.74
C ALA A 151 -36.02 7.34 -14.51
N ASN A 152 -35.38 8.51 -14.49
CA ASN A 152 -34.47 8.91 -13.42
C ASN A 152 -35.27 9.49 -12.24
N VAL A 153 -35.77 8.64 -11.36
CA VAL A 153 -36.29 9.06 -10.04
C VAL A 153 -35.14 9.68 -9.25
N PRO A 154 -35.22 10.95 -8.82
CA PRO A 154 -34.15 11.55 -8.03
C PRO A 154 -34.07 10.86 -6.67
N ILE A 155 -32.93 10.22 -6.40
CA ILE A 155 -32.65 9.59 -5.09
C ILE A 155 -32.56 10.71 -4.04
N LEU A 156 -33.61 10.85 -3.24
CA LEU A 156 -33.66 11.79 -2.13
C LEU A 156 -32.63 11.39 -1.06
N THR A 157 -31.80 12.34 -0.65
CA THR A 157 -30.73 12.10 0.32
C THR A 157 -31.28 12.29 1.73
N ASN A 158 -31.32 11.22 2.54
CA ASN A 158 -31.83 11.31 3.91
C ASN A 158 -30.84 12.07 4.81
N ILE A 159 -31.26 13.19 5.39
CA ILE A 159 -30.35 14.09 6.13
C ILE A 159 -29.98 13.60 7.53
N ASN A 160 -30.74 12.65 8.07
CA ASN A 160 -30.46 12.04 9.36
C ASN A 160 -29.43 10.93 9.24
N THR A 161 -29.44 10.14 8.16
CA THR A 161 -28.52 9.00 7.99
C THR A 161 -27.29 9.29 7.11
N SER A 162 -27.33 10.30 6.24
CA SER A 162 -26.24 10.57 5.29
C SER A 162 -24.96 11.08 5.95
N ASN A 163 -23.81 10.63 5.44
CA ASN A 163 -22.49 11.15 5.79
C ASN A 163 -22.08 12.37 4.92
N VAL A 164 -20.97 13.04 5.26
CA VAL A 164 -20.50 14.25 4.58
C VAL A 164 -20.38 14.06 3.06
N PHE A 165 -19.83 12.94 2.59
CA PHE A 165 -19.67 12.66 1.16
C PHE A 165 -21.00 12.35 0.44
N GLN A 166 -21.98 11.80 1.14
CA GLN A 166 -23.35 11.62 0.62
C GLN A 166 -24.09 12.96 0.55
N MET A 167 -23.95 13.82 1.58
CA MET A 167 -24.49 15.18 1.58
C MET A 167 -23.91 16.03 0.45
N MET A 168 -22.62 15.90 0.13
CA MET A 168 -21.98 16.59 -1.00
C MET A 168 -22.50 16.18 -2.38
N LYS A 169 -23.34 15.13 -2.49
CA LYS A 169 -24.04 14.79 -3.74
C LYS A 169 -25.26 15.69 -4.00
N ILE A 170 -25.74 16.40 -2.98
CA ILE A 170 -26.84 17.36 -3.09
C ILE A 170 -26.30 18.62 -3.80
N LYS A 171 -26.88 18.98 -4.94
CA LYS A 171 -26.45 20.15 -5.71
C LYS A 171 -26.67 21.42 -4.89
N GLY A 172 -25.59 22.16 -4.63
CA GLY A 172 -25.58 23.34 -3.77
C GLY A 172 -25.01 23.10 -2.36
N VAL A 173 -24.83 21.85 -1.93
CA VAL A 173 -24.20 21.51 -0.65
C VAL A 173 -22.71 21.24 -0.86
N GLY A 174 -21.89 22.28 -0.70
CA GLY A 174 -20.43 22.13 -0.63
C GLY A 174 -19.96 21.49 0.68
N GLN A 175 -18.68 21.10 0.75
CA GLN A 175 -18.08 20.43 1.91
C GLN A 175 -18.43 21.12 3.25
N THR A 176 -18.22 22.44 3.36
CA THR A 176 -18.51 23.18 4.60
C THR A 176 -19.99 23.13 5.01
N LEU A 177 -20.92 23.07 4.05
CA LEU A 177 -22.35 22.91 4.36
C LEU A 177 -22.64 21.46 4.79
N ALA A 178 -22.10 20.47 4.09
CA ALA A 178 -22.22 19.05 4.46
C ALA A 178 -21.67 18.76 5.88
N GLU A 179 -20.49 19.30 6.19
CA GLU A 179 -19.87 19.24 7.52
C GLU A 179 -20.73 19.93 8.58
N ASN A 180 -21.29 21.11 8.29
CA ASN A 180 -22.17 21.81 9.22
C ASN A 180 -23.48 21.06 9.46
N ILE A 181 -24.09 20.44 8.44
CA ILE A 181 -25.32 19.63 8.59
C ILE A 181 -25.05 18.41 9.48
N VAL A 182 -23.96 17.69 9.22
CA VAL A 182 -23.55 16.52 10.03
C VAL A 182 -23.19 16.96 11.46
N THR A 183 -22.38 18.00 11.62
CA THR A 183 -21.96 18.51 12.95
C THR A 183 -23.12 19.03 13.77
N TYR A 184 -24.12 19.67 13.14
CA TYR A 184 -25.32 20.13 13.84
C TYR A 184 -26.16 18.94 14.31
N ARG A 185 -26.43 17.96 13.42
CA ARG A 185 -27.15 16.72 13.75
C ARG A 185 -26.50 15.99 14.93
N ASP A 186 -25.18 15.78 14.85
CA ASP A 186 -24.45 15.01 15.86
C ASP A 186 -24.37 15.74 17.23
N LYS A 187 -24.56 17.06 17.25
CA LYS A 187 -24.56 17.88 18.49
C LYS A 187 -25.95 18.25 19.03
N LYS A 188 -27.01 18.18 18.20
CA LYS A 188 -28.36 18.64 18.54
C LYS A 188 -29.45 17.58 18.37
N GLY A 189 -29.11 16.41 17.84
CA GLY A 189 -30.05 15.34 17.51
C GLY A 189 -30.50 15.38 16.05
N PRO A 190 -31.28 14.37 15.61
CA PRO A 190 -31.81 14.31 14.27
C PRO A 190 -32.75 15.49 13.95
N TYR A 191 -32.80 15.85 12.67
CA TYR A 191 -33.77 16.80 12.13
C TYR A 191 -35.16 16.15 12.09
N THR A 192 -36.18 16.82 12.62
CA THR A 192 -37.57 16.32 12.59
C THR A 192 -38.29 16.72 11.30
N THR A 193 -37.82 17.78 10.65
CA THR A 193 -38.35 18.33 9.39
C THR A 193 -37.19 18.79 8.48
N VAL A 194 -37.43 18.89 7.18
CA VAL A 194 -36.42 19.44 6.24
C VAL A 194 -36.16 20.93 6.51
N GLU A 195 -37.15 21.64 7.03
CA GLU A 195 -37.10 23.03 7.51
C GLU A 195 -36.06 23.24 8.62
N ASP A 196 -35.78 22.23 9.44
CA ASP A 196 -34.80 22.33 10.54
C ASP A 196 -33.38 22.60 10.04
N LEU A 197 -33.09 22.35 8.75
CA LEU A 197 -31.80 22.70 8.14
C LEU A 197 -31.50 24.21 8.22
N VAL A 198 -32.48 25.11 8.35
CA VAL A 198 -32.21 26.55 8.55
C VAL A 198 -31.48 26.83 9.88
N LYS A 199 -31.54 25.90 10.84
CA LYS A 199 -30.80 25.99 12.10
C LYS A 199 -29.28 25.73 11.92
N VAL A 200 -28.88 25.24 10.75
CA VAL A 200 -27.48 24.95 10.38
C VAL A 200 -26.78 26.21 9.88
N LYS A 201 -25.62 26.54 10.46
CA LYS A 201 -24.81 27.69 10.05
C LYS A 201 -24.46 27.63 8.55
N GLY A 202 -24.95 28.61 7.78
CA GLY A 202 -24.74 28.71 6.34
C GLY A 202 -25.94 28.30 5.48
N ILE A 203 -26.99 27.70 6.05
CA ILE A 203 -28.22 27.38 5.33
C ILE A 203 -29.28 28.44 5.64
N GLY A 204 -29.38 29.45 4.76
CA GLY A 204 -30.51 30.39 4.78
C GLY A 204 -31.70 29.88 3.97
N PRO A 205 -32.86 30.56 4.00
CA PRO A 205 -34.06 30.16 3.25
C PRO A 205 -33.84 29.95 1.74
N SER A 206 -32.96 30.75 1.12
CA SER A 206 -32.57 30.60 -0.29
C SER A 206 -31.83 29.28 -0.56
N VAL A 207 -30.86 28.93 0.31
CA VAL A 207 -30.12 27.66 0.21
C VAL A 207 -31.04 26.48 0.48
N LEU A 208 -31.90 26.57 1.50
CA LEU A 208 -32.91 25.54 1.78
C LEU A 208 -33.82 25.31 0.57
N SER A 209 -34.36 26.37 -0.04
CA SER A 209 -35.23 26.26 -1.23
C SER A 209 -34.55 25.50 -2.37
N ALA A 210 -33.27 25.78 -2.64
CA ALA A 210 -32.50 25.10 -3.69
C ALA A 210 -32.24 23.60 -3.42
N ILE A 211 -32.14 23.20 -2.15
CA ILE A 211 -31.83 21.81 -1.77
C ILE A 211 -33.05 20.99 -1.33
N ARG A 212 -34.18 21.64 -1.00
CA ARG A 212 -35.42 21.03 -0.45
C ARG A 212 -35.91 19.82 -1.24
N HIS A 213 -35.85 19.89 -2.57
CA HIS A 213 -36.31 18.81 -3.47
C HIS A 213 -35.31 17.65 -3.62
N GLN A 214 -34.15 17.70 -2.96
CA GLN A 214 -33.08 16.71 -3.04
C GLN A 214 -32.87 15.96 -1.70
N VAL A 215 -33.62 16.32 -0.65
CA VAL A 215 -33.43 15.84 0.73
C VAL A 215 -34.72 15.32 1.36
N THR A 216 -34.59 14.40 2.30
CA THR A 216 -35.69 13.86 3.12
C THR A 216 -35.25 13.67 4.57
N VAL A 217 -36.20 13.67 5.50
CA VAL A 217 -35.97 13.24 6.91
C VAL A 217 -36.40 11.79 7.17
N GLU A 218 -37.34 11.28 6.36
CA GLU A 218 -37.92 9.93 6.49
C GLU A 218 -37.22 8.93 5.56
N GLU A 219 -37.29 7.65 5.93
CA GLU A 219 -36.76 6.53 5.16
C GLU A 219 -37.85 6.02 4.20
N SER A 220 -37.62 6.15 2.89
CA SER A 220 -38.57 5.69 1.88
C SER A 220 -38.54 4.16 1.76
N ALA A 221 -39.34 3.48 2.58
CA ALA A 221 -39.45 2.03 2.58
C ALA A 221 -40.09 1.49 1.27
N PRO A 222 -39.57 0.40 0.68
CA PRO A 222 -40.35 -0.45 -0.21
C PRO A 222 -41.40 -1.23 0.60
N PRO A 223 -42.51 -1.69 -0.02
CA PRO A 223 -43.58 -2.37 0.72
C PRO A 223 -43.11 -3.72 1.27
N SER A 224 -43.38 -3.96 2.56
CA SER A 224 -43.13 -5.22 3.25
C SER A 224 -44.36 -5.61 4.06
N GLU A 225 -44.72 -6.89 3.98
CA GLU A 225 -45.96 -7.45 4.55
C GLU A 225 -45.91 -7.55 6.09
N GLU A 226 -47.08 -7.72 6.69
CA GLU A 226 -47.33 -7.62 8.13
C GLU A 226 -46.79 -8.82 8.94
N SER A 227 -46.36 -8.57 10.18
CA SER A 227 -46.52 -9.54 11.29
C SER A 227 -46.30 -8.91 12.68
N SER A 228 -47.42 -8.60 13.34
CA SER A 228 -47.71 -8.68 14.80
C SER A 228 -46.55 -8.72 15.83
N GLU A 229 -46.46 -7.66 16.63
CA GLU A 229 -46.64 -7.56 18.12
C GLU A 229 -46.30 -8.73 19.10
N PRO A 230 -46.13 -8.49 20.44
CA PRO A 230 -46.40 -7.25 21.21
C PRO A 230 -45.27 -6.74 22.14
N LYS A 231 -45.54 -5.59 22.77
CA LYS A 231 -44.75 -4.94 23.83
C LYS A 231 -45.01 -5.57 25.21
N SER A 232 -44.09 -5.34 26.16
CA SER A 232 -44.42 -5.27 27.59
C SER A 232 -43.82 -4.01 28.21
N GLU A 233 -44.63 -3.31 29.01
CA GLU A 233 -44.25 -2.14 29.78
C GLU A 233 -43.91 -2.53 31.22
N LEU A 234 -43.02 -1.80 31.88
CA LEU A 234 -43.12 -1.60 33.33
C LEU A 234 -42.56 -0.22 33.71
N ASN A 235 -43.31 0.52 34.53
CA ASN A 235 -43.03 1.90 34.95
C ASN A 235 -42.39 1.95 36.35
N GLY A 236 -41.74 3.09 36.65
CA GLY A 236 -41.43 3.57 38.01
C GLY A 236 -39.97 3.37 38.47
N ASP A 237 -39.37 4.28 39.24
CA ASP A 237 -39.80 5.65 39.54
C ASP A 237 -38.65 6.56 40.04
N LEU A 238 -38.94 7.86 40.09
CA LEU A 238 -38.21 9.04 40.58
C LEU A 238 -36.84 8.94 41.34
N ALA A 239 -35.91 9.75 40.81
CA ALA A 239 -35.12 10.80 41.50
C ALA A 239 -34.13 10.48 42.67
N ASN A 240 -32.85 10.83 42.45
CA ASN A 240 -32.26 11.95 43.21
C ASN A 240 -31.02 12.59 42.54
N ARG A 241 -30.80 13.89 42.81
CA ARG A 241 -29.65 14.68 42.33
C ARG A 241 -28.54 14.70 43.39
N VAL A 242 -27.28 14.48 42.99
CA VAL A 242 -26.10 15.03 43.69
C VAL A 242 -25.03 15.43 42.66
N SER A 243 -24.57 16.69 42.73
CA SER A 243 -23.42 17.20 41.96
C SER A 243 -22.13 17.09 42.79
N PRO A 244 -20.95 16.79 42.21
CA PRO A 244 -19.67 16.95 42.91
C PRO A 244 -19.22 18.42 42.97
N PRO A 245 -18.48 18.84 44.01
CA PRO A 245 -18.14 20.25 44.23
C PRO A 245 -16.84 20.71 43.55
N GLU A 246 -16.72 22.03 43.37
CA GLU A 246 -15.47 22.71 43.01
C GLU A 246 -14.51 22.81 44.21
N THR A 247 -13.21 22.59 44.00
CA THR A 247 -12.16 23.19 44.86
C THR A 247 -10.86 23.44 44.11
N ARG A 248 -10.57 24.73 43.91
CA ARG A 248 -9.26 25.43 43.92
C ARG A 248 -7.97 24.59 43.74
N GLY A 249 -7.21 24.89 42.68
CA GLY A 249 -5.79 24.50 42.57
C GLY A 249 -4.83 25.54 43.17
N PRO A 250 -3.52 25.28 43.10
CA PRO A 250 -2.53 26.35 42.96
C PRO A 250 -1.43 26.06 41.92
N GLY A 251 -0.78 27.13 41.43
CA GLY A 251 0.60 27.10 40.95
C GLY A 251 0.85 26.76 39.48
N LEU A 252 1.08 27.81 38.67
CA LEU A 252 1.88 27.71 37.45
C LEU A 252 3.37 27.78 37.84
N ASP A 253 4.17 26.82 37.40
CA ASP A 253 5.61 27.02 37.14
C ASP A 253 5.94 26.48 35.75
N ASN A 254 6.85 27.15 35.06
CA ASN A 254 7.04 27.08 33.63
C ASN A 254 8.50 26.72 33.32
N SER A 255 8.84 25.43 33.34
CA SER A 255 10.15 24.98 32.86
C SER A 255 10.13 23.59 32.19
N GLN A 256 10.54 23.60 30.91
CA GLN A 256 10.86 22.47 30.02
C GLN A 256 9.70 21.53 29.60
N PRO A 257 9.55 21.25 28.28
CA PRO A 257 8.65 20.21 27.81
C PRO A 257 9.26 18.83 28.13
N ARG A 258 8.86 18.24 29.26
CA ARG A 258 9.11 16.82 29.51
C ARG A 258 8.36 16.02 28.44
N LEU A 259 9.12 15.44 27.52
CA LEU A 259 8.64 14.39 26.62
C LEU A 259 7.89 13.35 27.46
N LEU A 260 6.60 13.20 27.21
CA LEU A 260 5.77 12.23 27.91
C LEU A 260 6.17 10.83 27.46
N THR A 261 7.10 10.22 28.18
CA THR A 261 7.26 8.76 28.28
C THR A 261 6.10 8.15 29.07
N ALA A 262 4.87 8.46 28.65
CA ALA A 262 3.69 7.74 29.11
C ALA A 262 3.85 6.28 28.68
N SER A 263 3.73 5.35 29.63
CA SER A 263 3.64 3.94 29.29
C SER A 263 2.43 3.74 28.38
N VAL A 264 2.50 2.74 27.48
CA VAL A 264 1.39 2.38 26.59
C VAL A 264 0.11 2.09 27.40
N GLU A 265 0.28 1.58 28.61
CA GLU A 265 -0.78 1.36 29.60
C GLU A 265 -1.47 2.66 30.02
N ASN A 266 -0.74 3.74 30.30
CA ASN A 266 -1.34 5.04 30.64
C ASN A 266 -2.17 5.60 29.48
N ILE A 267 -1.69 5.49 28.24
CA ILE A 267 -2.42 5.97 27.05
C ILE A 267 -3.69 5.14 26.83
N LEU A 268 -3.59 3.81 26.88
CA LEU A 268 -4.73 2.91 26.73
C LEU A 268 -5.76 3.11 27.86
N ASP A 269 -5.32 3.37 29.09
CA ASP A 269 -6.19 3.57 30.24
C ASP A 269 -6.97 4.88 30.19
N ILE A 270 -6.37 5.95 29.66
CA ILE A 270 -7.04 7.24 29.43
C ILE A 270 -8.16 7.10 28.38
N ILE A 271 -7.95 6.29 27.33
CA ILE A 271 -8.90 6.17 26.22
C ILE A 271 -9.90 5.02 26.37
N LYS A 272 -9.64 4.02 27.24
CA LYS A 272 -10.49 2.84 27.56
C LYS A 272 -12.01 3.05 27.40
N PRO A 273 -12.65 4.11 27.95
CA PRO A 273 -14.10 4.31 27.85
C PRO A 273 -14.64 4.54 26.43
N ILE A 274 -13.76 4.92 25.49
CA ILE A 274 -14.09 5.28 24.10
C ILE A 274 -13.74 4.12 23.14
N VAL A 275 -12.95 3.15 23.60
CA VAL A 275 -12.37 2.10 22.75
C VAL A 275 -13.40 1.01 22.44
N LYS A 276 -13.82 0.91 21.17
CA LYS A 276 -14.20 -0.39 20.62
C LYS A 276 -12.97 -1.28 20.65
N ASN A 277 -12.98 -2.34 21.45
CA ASN A 277 -11.89 -3.32 21.45
C ASN A 277 -11.76 -3.95 20.05
N SER A 278 -10.51 -4.21 19.61
CA SER A 278 -10.22 -5.05 18.44
C SER A 278 -10.96 -6.39 18.59
N ARG A 279 -11.96 -6.67 17.75
CA ARG A 279 -12.65 -7.97 17.76
C ARG A 279 -11.74 -9.01 17.12
N ARG A 280 -11.02 -9.78 17.95
CA ARG A 280 -10.23 -10.93 17.49
C ARG A 280 -11.13 -12.13 17.18
N PRO A 281 -10.79 -12.95 16.17
CA PRO A 281 -11.50 -14.18 15.86
C PRO A 281 -11.31 -15.24 16.96
N ASN A 282 -12.30 -16.12 17.14
CA ASN A 282 -12.15 -17.28 18.01
C ASN A 282 -11.55 -18.45 17.21
N VAL A 283 -10.23 -18.46 17.09
CA VAL A 283 -9.50 -19.50 16.35
C VAL A 283 -9.20 -20.68 17.26
N THR A 284 -9.53 -21.91 16.82
CA THR A 284 -9.14 -23.14 17.51
C THR A 284 -7.62 -23.24 17.62
N PRO A 285 -7.03 -23.28 18.84
CA PRO A 285 -5.58 -23.28 19.01
C PRO A 285 -4.90 -24.47 18.31
N PHE A 286 -3.88 -24.18 17.50
CA PHE A 286 -3.07 -25.22 16.88
C PHE A 286 -2.05 -25.79 17.87
N LEU A 287 -2.07 -27.10 18.08
CA LEU A 287 -1.23 -27.80 19.07
C LEU A 287 0.10 -28.31 18.50
N PHE A 288 0.53 -27.81 17.33
CA PHE A 288 1.76 -28.23 16.62
C PHE A 288 1.85 -29.75 16.39
N LYS A 289 0.68 -30.38 16.29
CA LYS A 289 0.50 -31.81 16.05
C LYS A 289 -0.74 -32.09 15.20
N ARG A 290 -0.61 -33.04 14.29
CA ARG A 290 -1.69 -33.59 13.46
C ARG A 290 -1.60 -35.11 13.49
N LYS A 291 -2.72 -35.82 13.71
CA LYS A 291 -2.75 -37.29 13.81
C LYS A 291 -1.64 -37.86 14.74
N LYS A 292 -1.41 -37.22 15.89
CA LYS A 292 -0.32 -37.48 16.87
C LYS A 292 1.13 -37.23 16.41
N ARG A 293 1.39 -36.97 15.12
CA ARG A 293 2.69 -36.52 14.57
C ARG A 293 2.88 -35.02 14.81
N HIS A 294 4.12 -34.54 14.87
CA HIS A 294 4.42 -33.11 14.90
C HIS A 294 4.12 -32.47 13.54
N ALA A 295 3.56 -31.27 13.57
CA ALA A 295 3.26 -30.49 12.38
C ALA A 295 3.53 -29.00 12.62
N VAL A 296 3.98 -28.32 11.58
CA VAL A 296 4.25 -26.88 11.53
C VAL A 296 3.37 -26.22 10.47
N ARG A 297 3.15 -24.91 10.58
CA ARG A 297 2.46 -24.10 9.58
C ARG A 297 3.44 -23.14 8.95
N LEU A 298 3.68 -23.31 7.65
CA LEU A 298 4.46 -22.39 6.84
C LEU A 298 3.47 -21.45 6.15
N ALA A 299 3.75 -20.15 6.19
CA ALA A 299 2.83 -19.12 5.76
C ALA A 299 3.52 -18.06 4.89
N SER A 300 2.75 -17.39 4.06
CA SER A 300 3.19 -16.20 3.33
C SER A 300 2.21 -15.05 3.53
N TRP A 301 2.74 -13.83 3.53
CA TRP A 301 1.95 -12.61 3.74
C TRP A 301 2.60 -11.38 3.06
N ASN A 302 2.00 -10.92 1.96
CA ASN A 302 2.21 -9.54 1.51
C ASN A 302 1.52 -8.61 2.52
N ILE A 303 2.25 -7.64 3.06
CA ILE A 303 1.80 -6.78 4.15
C ILE A 303 1.76 -5.28 3.77
N GLU A 304 1.63 -4.98 2.46
CA GLU A 304 1.42 -3.66 1.85
C GLU A 304 2.31 -2.55 2.43
N ARG A 305 3.50 -2.34 1.87
CA ARG A 305 4.44 -1.29 2.28
C ARG A 305 4.70 -1.25 3.80
N PHE A 306 5.15 -2.37 4.35
CA PHE A 306 5.37 -2.51 5.79
C PHE A 306 6.69 -1.89 6.22
N SER A 307 6.60 -0.65 6.71
CA SER A 307 7.72 0.15 7.24
C SER A 307 7.85 0.07 8.76
N SER A 308 9.01 0.50 9.26
CA SER A 308 9.34 0.71 10.67
C SER A 308 8.30 1.62 11.37
N GLU A 309 7.75 2.60 10.65
CA GLU A 309 6.67 3.49 11.10
C GLU A 309 5.31 2.76 11.16
N LYS A 310 4.94 2.03 10.10
CA LYS A 310 3.71 1.21 10.09
C LYS A 310 3.74 0.18 11.23
N ALA A 311 4.91 -0.42 11.47
CA ALA A 311 5.15 -1.36 12.56
C ALA A 311 5.13 -0.72 13.98
N ASP A 312 5.24 0.59 14.13
CA ASP A 312 5.12 1.26 15.45
C ASP A 312 3.65 1.51 15.86
N ASN A 313 2.72 1.54 14.91
CA ASN A 313 1.31 1.63 15.22
C ASN A 313 0.86 0.43 16.08
N ILE A 314 0.23 0.72 17.23
CA ILE A 314 -0.15 -0.30 18.21
C ILE A 314 -1.17 -1.31 17.67
N GLY A 315 -2.11 -0.88 16.83
CA GLY A 315 -3.11 -1.76 16.22
C GLY A 315 -2.50 -2.65 15.14
N VAL A 316 -1.60 -2.11 14.33
CA VAL A 316 -0.79 -2.89 13.38
C VAL A 316 -0.02 -3.98 14.10
N LYS A 317 0.75 -3.60 15.12
CA LYS A 317 1.60 -4.51 15.89
C LYS A 317 0.77 -5.57 16.63
N GLU A 318 -0.35 -5.19 17.24
CA GLU A 318 -1.33 -6.11 17.83
C GLU A 318 -1.87 -7.10 16.79
N VAL A 319 -2.34 -6.61 15.64
CA VAL A 319 -2.93 -7.44 14.57
C VAL A 319 -1.92 -8.44 14.03
N VAL A 320 -0.70 -8.01 13.69
CA VAL A 320 0.33 -8.92 13.14
C VAL A 320 0.69 -9.99 14.16
N CYS A 321 1.01 -9.60 15.41
CA CYS A 321 1.41 -10.55 16.44
C CYS A 321 0.28 -11.55 16.78
N LEU A 322 -0.95 -11.08 16.97
CA LEU A 322 -2.07 -11.96 17.30
C LEU A 322 -2.48 -12.85 16.11
N THR A 323 -2.42 -12.35 14.87
CA THR A 323 -2.70 -13.18 13.68
C THR A 323 -1.72 -14.35 13.55
N ILE A 324 -0.43 -14.12 13.85
CA ILE A 324 0.59 -15.18 13.91
C ILE A 324 0.27 -16.21 15.01
N LEU A 325 0.01 -15.73 16.22
CA LEU A 325 -0.17 -16.54 17.42
C LEU A 325 -1.48 -17.36 17.40
N GLU A 326 -2.61 -16.73 17.05
CA GLU A 326 -3.94 -17.35 16.99
C GLU A 326 -4.01 -18.46 15.93
N ASN A 327 -3.37 -18.25 14.77
CA ASN A 327 -3.32 -19.26 13.70
C ASN A 327 -2.20 -20.30 13.89
N GLY A 328 -1.37 -20.17 14.93
CA GLY A 328 -0.24 -21.07 15.20
C GLY A 328 0.75 -21.15 14.04
N LEU A 329 0.98 -20.02 13.35
CA LEU A 329 1.97 -19.95 12.28
C LEU A 329 3.36 -20.25 12.89
N SER A 330 4.18 -21.01 12.18
CA SER A 330 5.49 -21.46 12.68
C SER A 330 6.65 -20.77 11.96
N LEU A 331 6.45 -20.46 10.67
CA LEU A 331 7.33 -19.69 9.81
C LEU A 331 6.45 -18.84 8.88
N VAL A 332 6.80 -17.57 8.72
CA VAL A 332 6.09 -16.63 7.84
C VAL A 332 7.08 -15.94 6.91
N ALA A 333 6.86 -16.07 5.60
CA ALA A 333 7.49 -15.28 4.56
C ALA A 333 6.72 -13.96 4.39
N PHE A 334 7.40 -12.83 4.57
CA PHE A 334 6.84 -11.49 4.42
C PHE A 334 7.32 -10.82 3.13
N GLN A 335 6.36 -10.30 2.36
CA GLN A 335 6.61 -9.47 1.18
C GLN A 335 6.25 -7.99 1.46
N GLU A 336 6.73 -7.08 0.61
CA GLU A 336 6.56 -5.61 0.74
C GLU A 336 7.07 -4.99 2.06
N LEU A 337 8.11 -5.55 2.66
CA LEU A 337 8.85 -4.83 3.70
C LEU A 337 9.51 -3.59 3.07
N SER A 338 9.34 -2.42 3.69
CA SER A 338 9.86 -1.14 3.18
C SER A 338 11.25 -0.78 3.74
N ASP A 339 11.65 -1.45 4.81
CA ASP A 339 12.95 -1.30 5.48
C ASP A 339 13.30 -2.57 6.30
N GLU A 340 14.52 -2.59 6.83
CA GLU A 340 15.10 -3.73 7.57
C GLU A 340 14.64 -3.81 9.04
N GLU A 341 14.00 -2.76 9.57
CA GLU A 341 13.61 -2.69 10.98
C GLU A 341 12.19 -3.16 11.25
N ALA A 342 11.27 -2.99 10.29
CA ALA A 342 9.85 -3.25 10.46
C ALA A 342 9.54 -4.65 11.03
N LEU A 343 10.13 -5.69 10.43
CA LEU A 343 9.95 -7.07 10.88
C LEU A 343 10.64 -7.35 12.23
N THR A 344 11.77 -6.69 12.48
CA THR A 344 12.50 -6.75 13.76
C THR A 344 11.64 -6.24 14.92
N LYS A 345 10.80 -5.21 14.71
CA LYS A 345 9.86 -4.71 15.72
C LYS A 345 8.78 -5.72 16.08
N ILE A 346 8.23 -6.45 15.10
CA ILE A 346 7.29 -7.55 15.31
C ILE A 346 7.96 -8.71 16.07
N CYS A 347 9.16 -9.10 15.67
CA CYS A 347 9.95 -10.14 16.35
C CYS A 347 10.24 -9.80 17.82
N LYS A 348 10.51 -8.52 18.13
CA LYS A 348 10.70 -8.04 19.51
C LYS A 348 9.42 -8.15 20.34
N GLU A 349 8.28 -7.72 19.79
CA GLU A 349 6.98 -7.78 20.50
C GLU A 349 6.51 -9.22 20.76
N LEU A 350 6.71 -10.15 19.81
CA LEU A 350 6.37 -11.56 20.01
C LEU A 350 7.16 -12.21 21.17
N ASN A 351 8.44 -11.85 21.32
CA ASN A 351 9.30 -12.35 22.38
C ASN A 351 9.09 -11.63 23.73
N ASN A 352 8.82 -10.32 23.72
CA ASN A 352 8.64 -9.50 24.91
C ASN A 352 7.39 -8.60 24.76
N PRO A 353 6.18 -9.14 25.02
CA PRO A 353 4.92 -8.49 24.65
C PRO A 353 4.59 -7.27 25.51
N SER A 354 4.71 -6.08 24.92
CA SER A 354 4.35 -4.80 25.51
C SER A 354 2.86 -4.47 25.37
N ILE A 355 2.21 -4.92 24.30
CA ILE A 355 0.80 -4.63 24.00
C ILE A 355 -0.11 -5.51 24.88
N PRO A 356 -1.12 -4.94 25.58
CA PRO A 356 -2.00 -5.72 26.45
C PRO A 356 -2.74 -6.87 25.78
N GLY A 357 -3.19 -6.74 24.52
CA GLY A 357 -3.80 -7.84 23.77
C GLY A 357 -2.83 -9.00 23.54
N VAL A 358 -1.64 -8.70 23.01
CA VAL A 358 -0.56 -9.69 22.80
C VAL A 358 -0.12 -10.32 24.12
N ARG A 359 -0.03 -9.55 25.21
CA ARG A 359 0.36 -10.01 26.56
C ARG A 359 -0.71 -10.89 27.24
N LYS A 360 -1.99 -10.71 26.90
CA LYS A 360 -3.11 -11.53 27.42
C LYS A 360 -3.33 -12.85 26.70
N PHE A 361 -2.72 -13.06 25.53
CA PHE A 361 -2.80 -14.33 24.80
C PHE A 361 -2.33 -15.53 25.66
N GLN A 362 -3.12 -16.61 25.68
CA GLN A 362 -2.89 -17.78 26.54
C GLN A 362 -2.40 -19.03 25.78
N GLY A 363 -2.31 -18.96 24.45
CA GLY A 363 -1.81 -20.06 23.63
C GLY A 363 -0.27 -20.16 23.60
N HIS A 364 0.24 -21.04 22.74
CA HIS A 364 1.67 -21.19 22.50
C HIS A 364 2.30 -19.88 21.99
N ARG A 365 3.29 -19.36 22.72
CA ARG A 365 3.94 -18.07 22.40
C ARG A 365 5.15 -18.17 21.48
N GLY A 366 5.85 -19.30 21.47
CA GLY A 366 7.08 -19.48 20.71
C GLY A 366 8.29 -18.71 21.24
N VAL A 367 9.41 -18.85 20.53
CA VAL A 367 10.65 -18.07 20.70
C VAL A 367 11.11 -17.65 19.30
N TRP A 368 10.94 -16.37 18.99
CA TRP A 368 10.95 -15.89 17.61
C TRP A 368 12.30 -15.33 17.18
N LYS A 369 12.68 -15.62 15.94
CA LYS A 369 13.76 -14.94 15.22
C LYS A 369 13.24 -14.45 13.87
N CYS A 370 13.88 -13.42 13.34
CA CYS A 370 13.63 -12.94 11.99
C CYS A 370 14.93 -12.72 11.21
N VAL A 371 14.82 -12.76 9.89
CA VAL A 371 15.82 -12.26 8.94
C VAL A 371 15.10 -11.37 7.92
N VAL A 372 15.74 -10.27 7.51
CA VAL A 372 15.29 -9.45 6.39
C VAL A 372 16.37 -9.51 5.31
N SER A 373 15.95 -9.57 4.05
CA SER A 373 16.85 -9.58 2.90
C SER A 373 17.59 -8.25 2.78
N LYS A 374 18.57 -8.15 1.87
CA LYS A 374 18.94 -6.86 1.30
C LYS A 374 17.80 -6.33 0.41
N ALA A 375 17.93 -5.13 -0.15
CA ALA A 375 17.00 -4.60 -1.13
C ALA A 375 16.73 -5.60 -2.28
N ALA A 376 15.53 -6.18 -2.32
CA ALA A 376 15.12 -7.19 -3.30
C ALA A 376 14.76 -6.55 -4.64
N GLY A 377 14.21 -5.33 -4.61
CA GLY A 377 13.84 -4.57 -5.79
C GLY A 377 13.59 -3.09 -5.49
N ARG A 378 13.21 -2.35 -6.52
CA ARG A 378 12.63 -1.00 -6.39
C ARG A 378 11.37 -0.94 -7.22
N MET A 379 10.28 -0.44 -6.62
CA MET A 379 9.01 -0.18 -7.30
C MET A 379 8.57 1.25 -7.01
N TYR A 380 8.28 2.03 -8.06
CA TYR A 380 7.86 3.44 -7.98
C TYR A 380 8.66 4.31 -6.99
N GLN A 381 10.00 4.21 -7.03
CA GLN A 381 10.97 4.89 -6.15
C GLN A 381 11.09 4.36 -4.71
N ALA A 382 10.17 3.51 -4.24
CA ALA A 382 10.34 2.78 -2.98
C ALA A 382 11.28 1.58 -3.16
N THR A 383 12.06 1.24 -2.13
CA THR A 383 12.86 0.00 -2.08
C THR A 383 12.02 -1.06 -1.38
N GLU A 384 11.98 -2.27 -1.94
CA GLU A 384 11.27 -3.40 -1.34
C GLU A 384 12.26 -4.45 -0.84
N TYR A 385 11.91 -5.04 0.30
CA TYR A 385 12.63 -6.08 1.01
C TYR A 385 11.69 -7.27 1.24
N ASN A 386 12.26 -8.47 1.44
CA ASN A 386 11.54 -9.66 1.89
C ASN A 386 12.07 -10.06 3.27
N GLY A 387 11.32 -10.84 4.03
CA GLY A 387 11.82 -11.37 5.30
C GLY A 387 11.20 -12.70 5.70
N PHE A 388 11.86 -13.41 6.59
CA PHE A 388 11.31 -14.59 7.26
C PHE A 388 11.23 -14.32 8.76
N LEU A 389 10.13 -14.73 9.38
CA LEU A 389 9.91 -14.70 10.83
C LEU A 389 9.51 -16.11 11.27
N TYR A 390 10.23 -16.70 12.23
CA TYR A 390 10.09 -18.12 12.55
C TYR A 390 10.26 -18.43 14.05
N ASP A 391 9.52 -19.45 14.50
CA ASP A 391 9.51 -19.91 15.89
C ASP A 391 10.55 -21.02 16.12
N THR A 392 11.68 -20.64 16.71
CA THR A 392 12.77 -21.54 17.07
C THR A 392 12.39 -22.58 18.13
N SER A 393 11.33 -22.35 18.92
CA SER A 393 10.86 -23.34 19.90
C SER A 393 10.29 -24.60 19.23
N GLN A 394 9.81 -24.50 17.99
CA GLN A 394 9.42 -25.66 17.17
C GLN A 394 10.61 -26.45 16.60
N ARG A 395 11.85 -26.01 16.90
CA ARG A 395 13.11 -26.44 16.28
C ARG A 395 13.20 -26.07 14.79
N ILE A 396 12.73 -24.87 14.45
CA ILE A 396 13.00 -24.24 13.15
C ILE A 396 14.32 -23.47 13.27
N GLU A 397 15.26 -23.81 12.39
CA GLU A 397 16.57 -23.18 12.29
C GLU A 397 16.79 -22.71 10.85
N LEU A 398 16.98 -21.42 10.65
CA LEU A 398 17.48 -20.89 9.38
C LEU A 398 18.98 -21.21 9.26
N LYS A 399 19.36 -22.02 8.27
CA LYS A 399 20.77 -22.33 7.97
C LYS A 399 21.42 -21.19 7.19
N SER A 400 20.70 -20.64 6.22
CA SER A 400 21.20 -19.63 5.29
C SER A 400 20.04 -18.94 4.58
N SER A 401 20.27 -17.73 4.07
CA SER A 401 19.28 -17.02 3.25
C SER A 401 19.97 -16.09 2.25
N ALA A 402 19.46 -16.04 1.02
CA ALA A 402 20.00 -15.21 -0.06
C ALA A 402 18.89 -14.68 -0.96
N LEU A 403 19.16 -13.57 -1.66
CA LEU A 403 18.34 -13.17 -2.80
C LEU A 403 18.80 -13.95 -4.04
N LEU A 404 17.86 -14.30 -4.90
CA LEU A 404 18.17 -14.84 -6.22
C LEU A 404 18.92 -13.78 -7.05
N GLU A 405 20.15 -14.08 -7.42
CA GLU A 405 20.97 -13.26 -8.30
C GLU A 405 20.72 -13.62 -9.77
N LYS A 406 21.33 -12.84 -10.67
CA LYS A 406 21.38 -13.14 -12.10
C LYS A 406 22.80 -13.54 -12.49
N ALA A 407 22.94 -14.34 -13.54
CA ALA A 407 24.24 -14.56 -14.16
C ALA A 407 24.87 -13.24 -14.65
N LYS A 408 26.21 -13.25 -14.80
CA LYS A 408 26.95 -12.09 -15.32
C LYS A 408 26.46 -11.79 -16.74
N ASN A 409 26.24 -10.51 -17.04
CA ASN A 409 25.70 -10.00 -18.32
C ASN A 409 24.26 -10.43 -18.69
N ALA A 410 23.58 -11.28 -17.91
CA ALA A 410 22.18 -11.62 -18.15
C ALA A 410 21.24 -10.39 -18.00
N ALA A 411 20.06 -10.46 -18.61
CA ALA A 411 18.95 -9.56 -18.32
C ALA A 411 18.52 -9.64 -16.84
N LYS A 412 17.69 -8.72 -16.36
CA LYS A 412 17.13 -8.83 -15.01
C LYS A 412 15.88 -9.73 -15.07
N PRO A 413 15.89 -10.96 -14.50
CA PRO A 413 14.77 -11.89 -14.64
C PRO A 413 13.53 -11.43 -13.87
N PHE A 414 13.72 -10.81 -12.70
CA PHE A 414 12.64 -10.30 -11.85
C PHE A 414 12.83 -8.82 -11.47
N VAL A 415 11.76 -8.04 -11.42
CA VAL A 415 11.75 -6.68 -10.84
C VAL A 415 12.09 -6.75 -9.35
N ARG A 416 11.63 -7.78 -8.63
CA ARG A 416 11.99 -8.11 -7.26
C ARG A 416 12.62 -9.50 -7.24
N LYS A 417 13.87 -9.59 -6.78
CA LYS A 417 14.55 -10.87 -6.63
C LYS A 417 13.78 -11.75 -5.62
N PRO A 418 13.39 -12.99 -5.96
CA PRO A 418 12.94 -13.96 -4.97
C PRO A 418 13.92 -14.06 -3.80
N PHE A 419 13.40 -14.20 -2.58
CA PHE A 419 14.20 -14.35 -1.38
C PHE A 419 14.10 -15.78 -0.86
N ILE A 420 15.24 -16.45 -0.80
CA ILE A 420 15.34 -17.88 -0.53
C ILE A 420 15.92 -18.06 0.87
N GLY A 421 15.30 -18.92 1.67
CA GLY A 421 15.76 -19.33 2.99
C GLY A 421 15.84 -20.85 3.08
N VAL A 422 16.99 -21.36 3.52
CA VAL A 422 17.21 -22.79 3.74
C VAL A 422 16.98 -23.06 5.22
N PHE A 423 16.04 -23.95 5.53
CA PHE A 423 15.59 -24.21 6.89
C PHE A 423 15.75 -25.67 7.27
N LYS A 424 16.17 -25.93 8.52
CA LYS A 424 16.04 -27.24 9.17
C LYS A 424 14.96 -27.16 10.24
N ILE A 425 13.90 -27.94 10.07
CA ILE A 425 12.68 -28.01 10.87
C ILE A 425 12.60 -29.38 11.54
N ARG A 426 13.24 -29.52 12.72
CA ARG A 426 13.39 -30.78 13.47
C ARG A 426 14.19 -31.87 12.73
N LYS A 427 13.52 -32.62 11.85
CA LYS A 427 13.99 -33.77 11.06
C LYS A 427 13.48 -33.66 9.61
N PHE A 428 13.34 -32.43 9.16
CA PHE A 428 12.81 -32.04 7.86
C PHE A 428 13.64 -30.83 7.47
N ASP A 429 14.51 -30.87 6.48
CA ASP A 429 15.01 -29.66 5.82
C ASP A 429 14.29 -29.35 4.52
N CYS A 430 14.34 -28.07 4.15
CA CYS A 430 13.58 -27.54 3.02
C CYS A 430 14.12 -26.18 2.58
N VAL A 431 13.89 -25.86 1.31
CA VAL A 431 14.16 -24.54 0.73
C VAL A 431 12.84 -23.77 0.59
N VAL A 432 12.69 -22.69 1.37
CA VAL A 432 11.52 -21.80 1.27
C VAL A 432 11.86 -20.60 0.38
N VAL A 433 11.07 -20.41 -0.67
CA VAL A 433 11.25 -19.32 -1.65
C VAL A 433 10.11 -18.32 -1.50
N SER A 434 10.42 -17.10 -1.05
CA SER A 434 9.50 -15.96 -1.04
C SER A 434 9.48 -15.29 -2.41
N VAL A 435 8.31 -15.29 -3.05
CA VAL A 435 8.08 -14.73 -4.39
C VAL A 435 7.15 -13.51 -4.30
N HIS A 436 7.45 -12.43 -5.03
CA HIS A 436 6.54 -11.31 -5.25
C HIS A 436 6.62 -10.87 -6.72
N LEU A 437 5.82 -11.52 -7.57
CA LEU A 437 5.78 -11.23 -9.01
C LEU A 437 5.14 -9.87 -9.30
N LYS A 438 5.31 -9.36 -10.51
CA LYS A 438 4.76 -8.07 -10.92
C LYS A 438 3.24 -8.10 -11.15
N ALA A 439 2.50 -7.24 -10.46
CA ALA A 439 1.07 -7.01 -10.75
C ALA A 439 0.76 -6.69 -12.22
N THR A 440 -0.41 -7.14 -12.70
CA THR A 440 -0.88 -6.94 -14.09
C THR A 440 -1.07 -5.47 -14.47
N GLY A 441 -1.09 -4.56 -13.49
CA GLY A 441 -1.30 -3.13 -13.68
C GLY A 441 -2.76 -2.78 -14.02
N LEU A 442 -3.05 -1.48 -14.11
CA LEU A 442 -4.39 -1.03 -14.52
C LEU A 442 -4.70 -1.55 -15.94
N ASN A 443 -5.90 -2.11 -16.11
CA ASN A 443 -6.36 -2.70 -17.37
C ASN A 443 -5.41 -3.76 -17.98
N ASN A 444 -4.68 -4.51 -17.14
CA ASN A 444 -3.74 -5.56 -17.55
C ASN A 444 -2.57 -5.08 -18.44
N GLN A 445 -2.25 -3.77 -18.43
CA GLN A 445 -1.17 -3.17 -19.24
C GLN A 445 0.23 -3.76 -19.01
N ASP A 446 0.48 -4.34 -17.83
CA ASP A 446 1.75 -4.92 -17.41
C ASP A 446 1.76 -6.46 -17.50
N LEU A 447 0.68 -7.10 -18.00
CA LEU A 447 0.58 -8.54 -18.19
C LEU A 447 1.78 -9.14 -18.98
N PRO A 448 2.31 -8.53 -20.07
CA PRO A 448 3.49 -9.05 -20.77
C PRO A 448 4.80 -8.95 -19.96
N ARG A 449 4.82 -8.20 -18.86
CA ARG A 449 5.95 -8.15 -17.92
C ARG A 449 5.77 -9.15 -16.78
N LEU A 450 4.53 -9.38 -16.33
CA LEU A 450 4.22 -10.47 -15.41
C LEU A 450 4.54 -11.83 -16.05
N GLN A 451 4.07 -12.09 -17.26
CA GLN A 451 4.39 -13.34 -17.98
C GLN A 451 5.91 -13.58 -18.03
N LYS A 452 6.70 -12.55 -18.35
CA LYS A 452 8.16 -12.65 -18.36
C LYS A 452 8.78 -12.99 -17.00
N GLU A 453 8.16 -12.63 -15.88
CA GLU A 453 8.64 -13.07 -14.56
C GLU A 453 8.16 -14.50 -14.26
N ILE A 454 6.94 -14.87 -14.67
CA ILE A 454 6.40 -16.23 -14.56
C ILE A 454 7.27 -17.23 -15.35
N ASP A 455 7.67 -16.89 -16.57
CA ASP A 455 8.58 -17.66 -17.42
C ASP A 455 9.97 -17.86 -16.78
N GLN A 456 10.31 -17.07 -15.75
CA GLN A 456 11.56 -17.21 -14.99
C GLN A 456 11.40 -18.02 -13.70
N VAL A 457 10.18 -18.28 -13.22
CA VAL A 457 9.93 -19.08 -12.00
C VAL A 457 10.52 -20.50 -12.09
N PRO A 458 10.42 -21.24 -13.22
CA PRO A 458 11.03 -22.57 -13.30
C PRO A 458 12.56 -22.55 -13.14
N HIS A 459 13.22 -21.53 -13.69
CA HIS A 459 14.66 -21.34 -13.54
C HIS A 459 15.08 -21.00 -12.10
N VAL A 460 14.15 -20.63 -11.22
CA VAL A 460 14.41 -20.50 -9.76
C VAL A 460 14.54 -21.87 -9.13
N VAL A 461 13.70 -22.83 -9.54
CA VAL A 461 13.77 -24.22 -9.07
C VAL A 461 15.08 -24.85 -9.55
N GLU A 462 15.38 -24.74 -10.84
CA GLU A 462 16.62 -25.25 -11.45
C GLU A 462 17.86 -24.67 -10.75
N ALA A 463 17.92 -23.36 -10.51
CA ALA A 463 19.03 -22.73 -9.80
C ALA A 463 19.15 -23.11 -8.30
N ILE A 464 18.10 -23.67 -7.70
CA ILE A 464 18.13 -24.24 -6.34
C ILE A 464 18.60 -25.70 -6.39
N GLU A 465 18.07 -26.50 -7.32
CA GLU A 465 18.45 -27.90 -7.54
C GLU A 465 19.93 -28.04 -7.96
N ASP A 466 20.45 -27.12 -8.78
CA ASP A 466 21.87 -27.02 -9.13
C ASP A 466 22.77 -26.70 -7.92
N HIS A 467 22.27 -25.88 -6.98
CA HIS A 467 23.03 -25.47 -5.81
C HIS A 467 22.96 -26.51 -4.67
N TYR A 468 21.86 -27.25 -4.59
CA TYR A 468 21.64 -28.36 -3.66
C TYR A 468 21.23 -29.64 -4.42
N PRO A 469 22.16 -30.32 -5.12
CA PRO A 469 21.82 -31.51 -5.89
C PRO A 469 21.22 -32.62 -5.04
N GLY A 470 19.94 -32.92 -5.27
CA GLY A 470 19.18 -33.94 -4.56
C GLY A 470 18.18 -33.42 -3.54
N GLU A 471 18.26 -32.14 -3.14
CA GLU A 471 17.23 -31.43 -2.38
C GLU A 471 15.96 -31.29 -3.22
N LYS A 472 14.83 -31.75 -2.68
CA LYS A 472 13.55 -31.75 -3.40
C LYS A 472 12.40 -31.15 -2.62
N ASP A 473 12.63 -30.75 -1.37
CA ASP A 473 11.62 -30.13 -0.51
C ASP A 473 11.63 -28.59 -0.67
N ILE A 474 11.51 -28.17 -1.92
CA ILE A 474 11.42 -26.77 -2.35
C ILE A 474 9.95 -26.30 -2.25
N ILE A 475 9.72 -25.29 -1.42
CA ILE A 475 8.40 -24.71 -1.15
C ILE A 475 8.40 -23.24 -1.60
N MET A 476 7.71 -22.94 -2.70
CA MET A 476 7.56 -21.58 -3.23
C MET A 476 6.28 -20.94 -2.70
N MET A 477 6.36 -19.75 -2.13
CA MET A 477 5.20 -19.06 -1.54
C MET A 477 5.28 -17.54 -1.68
N GLY A 478 4.13 -16.88 -1.74
CA GLY A 478 4.05 -15.42 -1.88
C GLY A 478 2.98 -14.97 -2.86
N ASP A 479 3.11 -13.72 -3.28
CA ASP A 479 2.18 -13.06 -4.20
C ASP A 479 2.61 -13.27 -5.65
N PHE A 480 1.84 -14.09 -6.37
CA PHE A 480 2.03 -14.39 -7.78
C PHE A 480 1.13 -13.54 -8.70
N ASN A 481 0.29 -12.65 -8.14
CA ASN A 481 -0.60 -11.72 -8.86
C ASN A 481 -1.62 -12.34 -9.87
N LEU A 482 -1.76 -13.67 -9.93
CA LEU A 482 -2.73 -14.38 -10.76
C LEU A 482 -3.28 -15.61 -10.03
N ALA A 483 -4.48 -16.06 -10.41
CA ALA A 483 -5.09 -17.28 -9.88
C ALA A 483 -4.29 -18.54 -10.27
N PRO A 484 -4.20 -19.56 -9.39
CA PRO A 484 -3.29 -20.68 -9.55
C PRO A 484 -3.75 -21.68 -10.62
N GLN A 485 -4.99 -21.55 -11.12
CA GLN A 485 -5.52 -22.33 -12.26
C GLN A 485 -5.22 -21.69 -13.63
N LYS A 486 -4.59 -20.50 -13.68
CA LYS A 486 -4.23 -19.87 -14.95
C LYS A 486 -3.14 -20.67 -15.67
N GLU A 487 -3.25 -20.72 -17.01
CA GLU A 487 -2.30 -21.37 -17.93
C GLU A 487 -0.86 -20.86 -17.77
N ASP A 488 -0.71 -19.61 -17.32
CA ASP A 488 0.56 -18.95 -17.00
C ASP A 488 1.41 -19.83 -16.03
N PHE A 489 0.78 -20.58 -15.12
CA PHE A 489 1.45 -21.49 -14.18
C PHE A 489 1.53 -22.97 -14.63
N ASP A 490 1.26 -23.30 -15.90
CA ASP A 490 1.50 -24.66 -16.41
C ASP A 490 3.00 -25.03 -16.29
N CYS A 491 3.90 -24.06 -16.44
CA CYS A 491 5.34 -24.24 -16.25
C CYS A 491 5.75 -24.84 -14.89
N LEU A 492 4.92 -24.65 -13.85
CA LEU A 492 5.03 -25.27 -12.52
C LEU A 492 4.32 -26.62 -12.46
N ARG A 493 3.10 -26.73 -13.01
CA ARG A 493 2.30 -27.96 -13.01
C ARG A 493 2.94 -29.09 -13.82
N ASP A 494 3.58 -28.75 -14.94
CA ASP A 494 4.36 -29.65 -15.79
C ASP A 494 5.63 -30.16 -15.08
N ARG A 495 6.14 -29.39 -14.12
CA ARG A 495 7.19 -29.78 -13.16
C ARG A 495 6.61 -30.41 -11.88
N HIS A 496 5.38 -30.89 -11.94
CA HIS A 496 4.63 -31.57 -10.86
C HIS A 496 4.34 -30.76 -9.59
N TYR A 497 4.57 -29.44 -9.58
CA TYR A 497 4.21 -28.59 -8.44
C TYR A 497 2.68 -28.48 -8.31
N SER A 498 2.19 -28.54 -7.07
CA SER A 498 0.78 -28.25 -6.74
C SER A 498 0.66 -27.08 -5.80
N ASN A 499 -0.35 -26.23 -6.01
CA ASN A 499 -0.74 -25.23 -5.04
C ASN A 499 -1.52 -25.86 -3.86
N CYS A 500 -1.12 -25.54 -2.63
CA CYS A 500 -1.81 -25.93 -1.41
C CYS A 500 -3.09 -25.12 -1.15
N ILE A 501 -3.23 -23.90 -1.70
CA ILE A 501 -4.35 -23.02 -1.39
C ILE A 501 -5.61 -23.47 -2.17
N PRO A 502 -6.73 -23.80 -1.50
CA PRO A 502 -7.89 -24.37 -2.20
C PRO A 502 -8.53 -23.39 -3.18
N ALA A 503 -9.05 -23.92 -4.30
CA ALA A 503 -9.80 -23.13 -5.26
C ALA A 503 -11.01 -22.41 -4.62
N GLY A 504 -11.43 -21.30 -5.21
CA GLY A 504 -12.57 -20.50 -4.73
C GLY A 504 -12.31 -19.68 -3.45
N HIS A 505 -11.12 -19.75 -2.88
CA HIS A 505 -10.74 -18.92 -1.73
C HIS A 505 -9.98 -17.69 -2.20
N PHE A 506 -10.58 -16.51 -2.04
CA PHE A 506 -9.89 -15.25 -2.31
C PHE A 506 -8.79 -15.01 -1.28
N THR A 507 -7.68 -14.39 -1.70
CA THR A 507 -6.54 -14.03 -0.84
C THR A 507 -6.39 -12.51 -0.70
N ASN A 508 -7.01 -11.71 -1.57
CA ASN A 508 -7.11 -10.27 -1.37
C ASN A 508 -8.26 -9.90 -0.40
N ILE A 509 -8.22 -8.70 0.15
CA ILE A 509 -9.23 -8.12 1.04
C ILE A 509 -9.23 -6.59 0.90
N SER A 510 -10.34 -5.92 1.21
CA SER A 510 -10.35 -4.46 1.32
C SER A 510 -11.46 -3.97 2.25
N ASN A 511 -11.36 -2.74 2.75
CA ASN A 511 -12.38 -2.17 3.65
C ASN A 511 -13.78 -2.10 2.99
N ASN A 512 -13.84 -2.09 1.65
CA ASN A 512 -15.08 -2.08 0.87
C ASN A 512 -15.52 -3.49 0.39
N ASN A 513 -14.63 -4.48 0.47
CA ASN A 513 -14.92 -5.88 0.12
C ASN A 513 -14.12 -6.83 1.03
N LEU A 514 -14.69 -7.16 2.18
CA LEU A 514 -14.10 -8.09 3.14
C LEU A 514 -14.12 -9.56 2.66
N LYS A 515 -14.97 -9.90 1.69
CA LYS A 515 -15.00 -11.25 1.09
C LYS A 515 -13.82 -11.50 0.15
N GLY A 516 -13.24 -10.44 -0.42
CA GLY A 516 -12.24 -10.55 -1.48
C GLY A 516 -12.88 -10.77 -2.86
N SER A 517 -12.04 -10.87 -3.87
CA SER A 517 -12.41 -11.01 -5.28
C SER A 517 -11.35 -11.69 -6.14
N GLN A 518 -10.13 -11.89 -5.61
CA GLN A 518 -8.97 -12.42 -6.33
C GLN A 518 -8.16 -13.36 -5.44
N THR A 519 -7.50 -14.32 -6.06
CA THR A 519 -6.59 -15.28 -5.41
C THR A 519 -5.21 -15.07 -6.01
N TYR A 520 -4.35 -14.31 -5.33
CA TYR A 520 -3.01 -13.94 -5.79
C TYR A 520 -1.90 -14.65 -5.01
N ASP A 521 -2.16 -15.00 -3.75
CA ASP A 521 -1.18 -15.51 -2.79
C ASP A 521 -1.23 -17.04 -2.72
N HIS A 522 -0.13 -17.72 -3.06
CA HIS A 522 -0.09 -19.19 -3.19
C HIS A 522 1.03 -19.82 -2.36
N ILE A 523 0.93 -21.14 -2.20
CA ILE A 523 1.99 -22.00 -1.67
C ILE A 523 2.10 -23.20 -2.60
N TRP A 524 3.12 -23.22 -3.46
CA TRP A 524 3.43 -24.31 -4.38
C TRP A 524 4.45 -25.26 -3.75
N ILE A 525 4.15 -26.55 -3.79
CA ILE A 525 4.98 -27.63 -3.25
C ILE A 525 5.29 -28.67 -4.33
N SER A 526 6.49 -29.25 -4.28
CA SER A 526 6.92 -30.37 -5.13
C SER A 526 6.12 -31.64 -4.85
N ASP A 527 6.24 -32.64 -5.72
CA ASP A 527 5.65 -33.97 -5.51
C ASP A 527 6.15 -34.64 -4.21
N GLN A 528 7.42 -34.43 -3.86
CA GLN A 528 8.01 -34.94 -2.62
C GLN A 528 7.37 -34.27 -1.39
N SER A 529 7.33 -32.93 -1.37
CA SER A 529 6.70 -32.18 -0.28
C SER A 529 5.20 -32.48 -0.07
N LYS A 530 4.51 -33.11 -1.05
CA LYS A 530 3.15 -33.63 -0.85
C LYS A 530 3.09 -34.77 0.18
N GLU A 531 4.13 -35.59 0.36
CA GLU A 531 4.12 -36.69 1.35
C GLU A 531 4.09 -36.18 2.81
N ILE A 532 4.67 -35.01 3.05
CA ILE A 532 4.67 -34.34 4.36
C ILE A 532 3.57 -33.29 4.50
N PHE A 533 2.98 -32.80 3.40
CA PHE A 533 1.79 -31.96 3.46
C PHE A 533 0.65 -32.69 4.17
N THR A 534 0.05 -32.06 5.17
CA THR A 534 -0.97 -32.71 6.01
C THR A 534 -2.35 -32.80 5.36
N GLY A 535 -2.54 -32.13 4.21
CA GLY A 535 -3.84 -31.87 3.60
C GLY A 535 -4.56 -30.63 4.16
N TYR A 536 -3.95 -29.89 5.10
CA TYR A 536 -4.54 -28.69 5.70
C TYR A 536 -3.81 -27.42 5.25
N SER A 537 -4.58 -26.47 4.75
CA SER A 537 -4.18 -25.11 4.38
C SER A 537 -5.35 -24.16 4.61
N ALA A 538 -5.09 -22.86 4.73
CA ALA A 538 -6.15 -21.86 4.80
C ALA A 538 -5.68 -20.47 4.37
N VAL A 539 -6.66 -19.59 4.10
CA VAL A 539 -6.49 -18.15 4.01
C VAL A 539 -7.01 -17.52 5.30
N VAL A 540 -6.20 -16.73 5.99
CA VAL A 540 -6.61 -16.03 7.22
C VAL A 540 -7.34 -14.75 6.83
N ARG A 541 -8.68 -14.73 6.92
CA ARG A 541 -9.50 -13.57 6.51
C ARG A 541 -10.06 -12.74 7.67
N GLU A 542 -9.95 -13.23 8.90
CA GLU A 542 -10.46 -12.56 10.10
C GLU A 542 -9.33 -11.98 10.96
N GLY A 543 -9.64 -10.99 11.80
CA GLY A 543 -8.65 -10.36 12.68
C GLY A 543 -7.61 -9.48 11.97
N LEU A 544 -7.79 -9.16 10.68
CA LEU A 544 -6.85 -8.34 9.90
C LEU A 544 -7.04 -6.82 10.06
N SER A 545 -8.03 -6.37 10.86
CA SER A 545 -8.29 -4.96 11.11
C SER A 545 -8.22 -4.61 12.60
N SER A 546 -7.98 -3.34 12.90
CA SER A 546 -8.04 -2.81 14.26
C SER A 546 -8.55 -1.36 14.26
N PRO A 547 -9.35 -0.96 15.27
CA PRO A 547 -9.75 0.44 15.50
C PRO A 547 -8.59 1.44 15.64
N TRP A 548 -7.33 0.99 15.76
CA TRP A 548 -6.15 1.84 15.79
C TRP A 548 -5.39 1.93 14.45
N ILE A 549 -5.86 1.24 13.41
CA ILE A 549 -5.31 1.32 12.06
C ILE A 549 -6.10 2.37 11.27
N PRO A 550 -5.45 3.32 10.58
CA PRO A 550 -6.13 4.30 9.72
C PRO A 550 -6.88 3.65 8.56
N ASN A 551 -8.01 4.23 8.18
CA ASN A 551 -8.81 3.89 7.01
C ASN A 551 -9.20 5.19 6.28
N GLY A 552 -8.24 5.75 5.53
CA GLY A 552 -8.36 7.09 4.96
C GLY A 552 -8.56 8.15 6.04
N TRP A 553 -9.70 8.86 6.00
CA TRP A 553 -10.10 9.86 7.01
C TRP A 553 -10.79 9.27 8.26
N SER A 554 -10.82 7.94 8.38
CA SER A 554 -11.47 7.23 9.49
C SER A 554 -10.51 6.24 10.16
N TRP A 555 -10.97 5.59 11.23
CA TRP A 555 -10.24 4.56 11.96
C TRP A 555 -10.92 3.20 11.80
N GLY A 556 -10.19 2.09 12.01
CA GLY A 556 -10.71 0.73 11.83
C GLY A 556 -10.25 0.03 10.56
N GLY A 557 -9.11 0.43 9.99
CA GLY A 557 -8.58 -0.11 8.75
C GLY A 557 -8.01 -1.53 8.86
N LEU A 558 -7.85 -2.15 7.70
CA LEU A 558 -7.07 -3.37 7.50
C LEU A 558 -5.56 -3.07 7.55
N ILE A 559 -4.79 -4.07 7.99
CA ILE A 559 -3.32 -4.04 7.96
C ILE A 559 -2.74 -4.07 6.54
N SER A 560 -3.41 -4.73 5.60
CA SER A 560 -3.02 -4.88 4.20
C SER A 560 -4.26 -5.30 3.39
N ASP A 561 -4.20 -5.09 2.08
CA ASP A 561 -5.11 -5.63 1.08
C ASP A 561 -4.85 -7.11 0.72
N HIS A 562 -3.83 -7.75 1.29
CA HIS A 562 -3.57 -9.19 1.19
C HIS A 562 -3.79 -9.92 2.54
N CYS A 563 -4.38 -11.11 2.45
CA CYS A 563 -4.58 -12.03 3.58
C CYS A 563 -3.38 -12.98 3.70
N PRO A 564 -2.91 -13.30 4.92
CA PRO A 564 -1.93 -14.37 5.10
C PRO A 564 -2.50 -15.71 4.64
N VAL A 565 -1.71 -16.45 3.87
CA VAL A 565 -2.00 -17.83 3.46
C VAL A 565 -1.06 -18.80 4.14
N TRP A 566 -1.53 -19.99 4.53
CA TRP A 566 -0.68 -21.00 5.16
C TRP A 566 -1.00 -22.43 4.74
N ALA A 567 0.01 -23.29 4.82
CA ALA A 567 -0.07 -24.72 4.62
C ALA A 567 0.61 -25.46 5.79
N GLU A 568 0.05 -26.59 6.22
CA GLU A 568 0.48 -27.35 7.38
C GLU A 568 1.23 -28.63 6.95
N PHE A 569 2.45 -28.82 7.45
CA PHE A 569 3.37 -29.90 7.07
C PHE A 569 3.84 -30.70 8.28
N TYR A 570 4.05 -32.00 8.13
CA TYR A 570 4.68 -32.86 9.14
C TYR A 570 6.19 -32.61 9.21
N SER A 571 6.76 -32.54 10.42
CA SER A 571 8.19 -32.30 10.66
C SER A 571 8.89 -33.48 11.35
N ASN A 572 8.52 -34.71 10.95
CA ASN A 572 8.95 -35.96 11.59
C ASN A 572 9.94 -36.81 10.78
N LYS A 573 10.10 -36.52 9.49
CA LYS A 573 10.83 -37.33 8.50
C LYS A 573 11.36 -36.39 7.41
N ASP A 574 12.63 -36.57 7.02
CA ASP A 574 13.23 -36.08 5.77
C ASP A 574 12.87 -37.05 4.66
N LEU A 575 12.58 -36.52 3.47
CA LEU A 575 12.09 -37.32 2.35
C LEU A 575 13.17 -37.66 1.34
N ASP A 576 14.15 -36.78 1.11
CA ASP A 576 15.35 -37.09 0.35
C ASP A 576 16.54 -37.45 1.27
N SER A 577 17.71 -37.56 0.65
CA SER A 577 18.98 -37.93 1.27
C SER A 577 20.02 -36.81 1.19
N ALA A 578 19.62 -35.60 0.76
CA ALA A 578 20.47 -34.44 0.92
C ALA A 578 20.55 -34.10 2.41
N ASP A 579 21.61 -33.42 2.83
CA ASP A 579 21.64 -32.78 4.14
C ASP A 579 22.09 -31.34 3.91
N LEU A 580 21.16 -30.40 4.07
CA LEU A 580 21.41 -28.97 3.89
C LEU A 580 22.35 -28.40 4.98
N SER A 581 22.92 -29.26 5.84
CA SER A 581 24.05 -28.91 6.72
C SER A 581 25.37 -28.65 5.98
N LEU A 582 25.53 -29.17 4.75
CA LEU A 582 26.80 -29.17 4.00
C LEU A 582 26.92 -28.07 2.93
N SER A 583 26.87 -26.80 3.35
CA SER A 583 27.76 -25.75 2.81
C SER A 583 27.47 -24.39 3.44
N ALA A 584 28.49 -23.81 4.10
CA ALA A 584 28.50 -22.41 4.52
C ALA A 584 29.06 -21.47 3.43
N GLU A 585 29.20 -21.95 2.19
CA GLU A 585 29.62 -21.13 1.07
C GLU A 585 28.54 -20.09 0.75
N THR A 586 28.95 -18.92 0.25
CA THR A 586 28.00 -17.84 -0.03
C THR A 586 27.08 -18.26 -1.16
N ILE A 587 25.85 -18.63 -0.82
CA ILE A 587 24.88 -19.09 -1.81
C ILE A 587 24.71 -18.03 -2.91
N LYS A 588 24.93 -18.47 -4.14
CA LYS A 588 24.71 -17.70 -5.36
C LYS A 588 23.72 -18.48 -6.23
N PHE A 589 22.47 -18.54 -5.79
CA PHE A 589 21.38 -18.88 -6.70
C PHE A 589 21.42 -17.86 -7.84
N ALA A 590 21.71 -18.30 -9.07
CA ALA A 590 21.92 -17.41 -10.21
C ALA A 590 21.19 -17.96 -11.44
N VAL A 591 20.18 -17.23 -11.91
CA VAL A 591 19.45 -17.61 -13.14
C VAL A 591 20.29 -17.30 -14.38
N GLY A 592 20.36 -18.26 -15.30
CA GLY A 592 20.95 -18.11 -16.64
C GLY A 592 22.46 -18.37 -16.71
N ALA A 593 22.95 -19.39 -16.01
CA ALA A 593 24.31 -19.88 -16.18
C ALA A 593 24.34 -21.05 -17.18
N ASP A 594 24.52 -20.72 -18.46
CA ASP A 594 24.98 -21.67 -19.50
C ASP A 594 26.51 -21.93 -19.36
#